data_AF-V9XNS4-F1
#
_entry.id   AF-V9XNS4-F1
#
_cell.length_a   1.000
_cell.length_b   1.000
_cell.length_c   1.000
_cell.angle_alpha   90.00
_cell.angle_beta   90.00
_cell.angle_gamma   90.00
#
_symmetry.space_group_name_H-M   'P 1'
#
loop_
_entity.id
_entity.type
_entity.pdbx_description
1 polymer ?
#
loop_
_entity_poly.entity_id
_entity_poly.type
_entity_poly.pdbx_seq_one_letter_code
_entity_poly.pdbx_strand_id
1 'polypeptide(L)'
;MEYNAMIEIDADLDLLTDDETVDLIEPIVPHHGAVGRSDNGRAQLIITVDAVDAIHALRFVRDLMQDSYSSYRVNAVDVLPTSAFDAIYGFGDYSA
;
A
#
# COMPACT_ATOMS: atom_id res chain seq x y z
N MET A 1 -4.32 -1.89 -16.95
CA MET A 1 -2.96 -2.36 -16.63
C MET A 1 -2.89 -2.38 -15.13
N GLU A 2 -2.21 -3.37 -14.57
CA GLU A 2 -2.14 -3.51 -13.12
C GLU A 2 -0.93 -2.73 -12.58
N TYR A 3 -1.16 -2.01 -11.48
CA TYR A 3 -0.16 -1.24 -10.76
C TYR A 3 -0.21 -1.60 -9.28
N ASN A 4 0.96 -1.73 -8.66
CA ASN A 4 1.07 -1.80 -7.22
C ASN A 4 1.42 -0.42 -6.67
N ALA A 5 0.66 0.02 -5.67
CA ALA A 5 0.97 1.22 -4.91
C ALA A 5 1.43 0.85 -3.52
N MET A 6 2.56 1.41 -3.10
CA MET A 6 3.13 1.30 -1.76
C MET A 6 3.01 2.66 -1.09
N ILE A 7 2.28 2.73 0.02
CA ILE A 7 1.94 3.99 0.68
C ILE A 7 2.45 3.92 2.13
N GLU A 8 3.45 4.73 2.45
CA GLU A 8 3.90 4.86 3.84
C GLU A 8 3.07 5.95 4.55
N ILE A 9 2.44 5.59 5.67
CA ILE A 9 1.69 6.52 6.51
C ILE A 9 2.43 6.78 7.84
N ASP A 10 2.16 7.92 8.47
CA ASP A 10 2.70 8.31 9.78
C ASP A 10 2.00 7.57 10.93
N ALA A 11 2.08 6.24 10.88
CA ALA A 11 1.64 5.33 11.94
C ALA A 11 2.77 4.35 12.23
N ASP A 12 3.13 4.17 13.50
CA ASP A 12 4.13 3.18 13.91
C ASP A 12 3.44 1.82 14.01
N LEU A 13 3.84 0.87 13.15
CA LEU A 13 3.18 -0.43 13.06
C LEU A 13 3.29 -1.22 14.37
N ASP A 14 4.39 -1.05 15.11
CA ASP A 14 4.63 -1.79 16.37
C ASP A 14 3.77 -1.26 17.53
N LEU A 15 3.15 -0.09 17.36
CA LEU A 15 2.32 0.57 18.37
C LEU A 15 0.82 0.48 18.09
N LEU A 16 0.43 -0.07 16.94
CA LEU A 16 -0.98 -0.26 16.62
C LEU A 16 -1.57 -1.40 17.42
N THR A 17 -2.79 -1.20 17.89
CA THR A 17 -3.63 -2.27 18.41
C THR A 17 -4.16 -3.15 17.28
N ASP A 18 -4.67 -4.34 17.63
CA ASP A 18 -5.31 -5.24 16.66
C ASP A 18 -6.50 -4.55 15.96
N ASP A 19 -7.32 -3.79 16.72
CA ASP A 19 -8.47 -3.06 16.18
C ASP A 19 -8.03 -1.97 15.19
N GLU A 20 -7.00 -1.18 15.53
CA GLU A 20 -6.45 -0.16 14.61
C GLU A 20 -5.83 -0.80 13.36
N THR A 21 -5.26 -1.99 13.49
CA THR A 21 -4.73 -2.74 12.34
C THR A 21 -5.86 -3.22 11.41
N VAL A 22 -6.99 -3.65 11.98
CA VAL A 22 -8.19 -3.98 11.19
C VAL A 22 -8.71 -2.75 10.46
N ASP A 23 -8.81 -1.60 11.13
CA ASP A 23 -9.21 -0.34 10.52
C ASP A 23 -8.29 0.06 9.35
N LEU A 24 -6.99 -0.26 9.42
CA LEU A 24 -6.06 -0.03 8.31
C LEU A 24 -6.26 -0.99 7.13
N ILE A 25 -6.68 -2.23 7.37
CA ILE A 25 -6.83 -3.27 6.34
C ILE A 25 -8.16 -3.12 5.60
N GLU A 26 -9.26 -2.86 6.30
CA GLU A 26 -10.61 -2.88 5.72
C GLU A 26 -10.76 -2.08 4.41
N PRO A 27 -10.24 -0.85 4.28
CA PRO A 27 -10.40 -0.06 3.05
C PRO A 27 -9.65 -0.62 1.84
N ILE A 28 -8.62 -1.43 2.07
CA ILE A 28 -7.74 -1.95 1.02
C ILE A 28 -7.99 -3.41 0.66
N VAL A 29 -8.81 -4.14 1.44
CA VAL A 29 -9.25 -5.50 1.11
C VAL A 29 -9.83 -5.62 -0.31
N PRO A 30 -10.68 -4.69 -0.80
CA PRO A 30 -11.22 -4.76 -2.17
C PRO A 30 -10.15 -4.67 -3.27
N HIS A 31 -8.94 -4.22 -2.92
CA HIS A 31 -7.81 -4.00 -3.82
C HIS A 31 -6.69 -5.02 -3.61
N HIS A 32 -7.03 -6.19 -3.06
CA HIS A 32 -6.07 -7.24 -2.69
C HIS A 32 -4.93 -6.69 -1.81
N GLY A 33 -5.26 -5.71 -0.98
CA GLY A 33 -4.28 -4.96 -0.22
C GLY A 33 -3.74 -5.71 1.00
N ALA A 34 -2.55 -5.31 1.42
CA ALA A 34 -1.89 -5.77 2.63
C ALA A 34 -1.30 -4.59 3.41
N VAL A 35 -1.19 -4.74 4.72
CA VAL A 35 -0.43 -3.84 5.58
C VAL A 35 0.91 -4.51 5.90
N GLY A 36 1.99 -3.81 5.61
CA GLY A 36 3.36 -4.21 5.91
C GLY A 36 4.09 -3.17 6.74
N ARG A 37 5.38 -3.41 6.97
CA ARG A 37 6.29 -2.51 7.67
C ARG A 37 7.25 -1.87 6.68
N SER A 38 7.37 -0.54 6.70
CA SER A 38 8.39 0.16 5.94
C SER A 38 9.77 0.04 6.60
N ASP A 39 10.83 0.39 5.87
CA ASP A 39 12.20 0.44 6.41
C ASP A 39 12.34 1.40 7.61
N ASN A 40 11.43 2.36 7.74
CA ASN A 40 11.38 3.31 8.85
C ASN A 40 10.55 2.80 10.05
N GLY A 41 10.05 1.56 10.00
CA GLY A 41 9.17 0.98 11.02
C GLY A 41 7.72 1.45 10.96
N ARG A 42 7.34 2.21 9.92
CA ARG A 42 6.00 2.75 9.78
C ARG A 42 5.08 1.77 9.06
N ALA A 43 3.77 1.93 9.22
CA ALA A 43 2.79 1.17 8.47
C ALA A 43 2.90 1.52 6.98
N GLN A 44 3.00 0.48 6.15
CA GLN A 44 3.02 0.57 4.70
C GLN A 44 1.82 -0.16 4.13
N LEU A 45 0.93 0.56 3.45
CA LEU A 45 -0.19 -0.04 2.73
C LEU A 45 0.30 -0.44 1.34
N ILE A 46 0.05 -1.68 0.94
CA ILE A 46 0.36 -2.19 -0.39
C ILE A 46 -0.97 -2.56 -1.03
N ILE A 47 -1.27 -2.01 -2.20
CA ILE A 47 -2.51 -2.30 -2.93
C ILE A 47 -2.24 -2.54 -4.40
N THR A 48 -3.13 -3.31 -5.03
CA THR A 48 -3.13 -3.57 -6.46
C THR A 48 -4.29 -2.81 -7.10
N VAL A 49 -3.99 -2.00 -8.13
CA VAL A 49 -4.94 -1.10 -8.78
C VAL A 49 -4.92 -1.31 -10.29
N ASP A 50 -6.09 -1.54 -10.86
CA ASP A 50 -6.29 -1.48 -12.31
C ASP A 50 -6.39 -0.02 -12.78
N ALA A 51 -5.41 0.41 -13.57
CA ALA A 51 -5.36 1.76 -14.11
C ALA A 51 -4.91 1.81 -15.58
N VAL A 52 -5.18 2.94 -16.22
CA VAL A 52 -4.76 3.21 -17.61
C VAL A 52 -3.28 3.58 -17.66
N ASP A 53 -2.78 4.26 -16.62
CA ASP A 53 -1.36 4.61 -16.44
C ASP A 53 -1.07 4.88 -14.96
N ALA A 54 0.20 5.16 -14.64
CA ALA A 54 0.64 5.46 -13.28
C ALA A 54 0.01 6.75 -12.70
N ILE A 55 -0.39 7.72 -13.53
CA ILE A 55 -1.05 8.95 -13.06
C ILE A 55 -2.45 8.62 -12.55
N HIS A 56 -3.18 7.77 -13.27
CA HIS A 56 -4.51 7.31 -12.84
C HIS A 56 -4.44 6.43 -11.59
N ALA A 57 -3.43 5.56 -11.48
CA ALA A 57 -3.18 4.81 -10.25
C ALA A 57 -2.85 5.74 -9.07
N LEU A 58 -2.01 6.77 -9.26
CA LEU A 58 -1.71 7.74 -8.20
C LEU A 58 -2.92 8.57 -7.78
N ARG A 59 -3.81 8.93 -8.73
CA ARG A 59 -5.08 9.61 -8.40
C ARG A 59 -5.98 8.73 -7.56
N PHE A 60 -6.12 7.46 -7.91
CA PHE A 60 -6.86 6.49 -7.11
C PHE A 60 -6.31 6.43 -5.68
N VAL A 61 -4.99 6.30 -5.53
CA VAL A 61 -4.33 6.32 -4.21
C VAL A 61 -4.63 7.61 -3.46
N ARG A 62 -4.55 8.77 -4.12
CA ARG A 62 -4.85 10.06 -3.46
C ARG A 62 -6.28 10.08 -2.92
N ASP A 63 -7.25 9.65 -3.71
CA ASP A 63 -8.66 9.67 -3.33
C ASP A 63 -8.90 8.67 -2.18
N LEU A 64 -8.34 7.46 -2.25
CA LEU A 64 -8.36 6.48 -1.15
C LEU A 64 -7.78 7.06 0.15
N MET A 65 -6.63 7.73 0.09
CA MET A 65 -6.01 8.33 1.28
C MET A 65 -6.85 9.47 1.85
N GLN A 66 -7.54 10.23 1.01
CA GLN A 66 -8.43 11.31 1.43
C GLN A 66 -9.70 10.78 2.09
N ASP A 67 -10.27 9.70 1.58
CA ASP A 67 -11.57 9.20 2.03
C ASP A 67 -11.44 8.26 3.23
N SER A 68 -10.46 7.35 3.22
CA SER A 68 -10.34 6.27 4.21
C SER A 68 -9.23 6.49 5.24
N TYR A 69 -8.23 7.32 4.94
CA TYR A 69 -7.04 7.50 5.78
C TYR A 69 -6.77 8.97 6.13
N SER A 70 -7.82 9.80 6.18
CA SER A 70 -7.71 11.26 6.40
C SER A 70 -7.04 11.67 7.72
N SER A 71 -7.02 10.78 8.71
CA SER A 71 -6.34 10.96 10.00
C SER A 71 -4.82 10.77 9.92
N TYR A 72 -4.31 10.13 8.87
CA TYR A 72 -2.90 9.81 8.72
C TYR A 72 -2.21 10.75 7.73
N ARG A 73 -0.99 11.15 8.07
CA ARG A 73 -0.11 11.83 7.12
C ARG A 73 0.54 10.79 6.21
N VAL A 74 0.48 11.02 4.91
CA VAL A 74 1.25 10.26 3.92
C VAL A 74 2.70 10.77 3.87
N ASN A 75 3.67 9.88 4.03
CA ASN A 75 5.09 10.22 3.96
C ASN A 75 5.70 9.94 2.59
N ALA A 76 5.30 8.81 1.98
CA ALA A 76 5.78 8.37 0.68
C ALA A 76 4.69 7.60 -0.07
N VAL A 77 4.69 7.73 -1.40
CA VAL A 77 3.86 6.93 -2.30
C VAL A 77 4.72 6.52 -3.48
N ASP A 78 4.89 5.22 -3.67
CA ASP A 78 5.51 4.64 -4.85
C ASP A 78 4.45 3.89 -5.64
N VAL A 79 4.38 4.15 -6.95
CA VAL A 79 3.46 3.48 -7.87
C VAL A 79 4.29 2.84 -8.98
N LEU A 80 4.19 1.52 -9.09
CA LEU A 80 4.94 0.73 -10.05
C LEU A 80 3.98 -0.12 -10.88
N PRO A 81 4.23 -0.34 -12.18
CA PRO A 81 3.58 -1.44 -12.88
C PRO A 81 3.80 -2.73 -12.10
N THR A 82 2.78 -3.59 -12.00
CA THR A 82 2.87 -4.85 -11.22
C THR A 82 4.07 -5.70 -11.62
N SER A 83 4.39 -5.78 -12.92
CA SER A 83 5.57 -6.50 -13.39
C SER A 83 6.91 -5.97 -12.84
N ALA A 84 7.02 -4.66 -12.60
CA ALA A 84 8.20 -4.07 -11.98
C ALA A 84 8.18 -4.28 -10.46
N PHE A 85 7.00 -4.17 -9.84
CA PHE A 85 6.83 -4.49 -8.43
C PHE A 85 7.24 -5.93 -8.12
N ASP A 86 6.77 -6.90 -8.90
CA ASP A 86 7.12 -8.31 -8.76
C ASP A 86 8.62 -8.56 -8.95
N ALA A 87 9.25 -7.88 -9.92
CA ALA A 87 10.69 -8.02 -10.13
C ALA A 87 11.55 -7.50 -8.96
N ILE A 88 11.03 -6.54 -8.18
CA ILE A 88 11.74 -5.91 -7.06
C ILE A 88 11.38 -6.58 -5.73
N TYR A 89 10.11 -6.93 -5.54
CA TYR A 89 9.53 -7.35 -4.26
C TYR A 89 8.88 -8.75 -4.31
N GLY A 90 8.52 -9.23 -5.49
CA GLY A 90 7.92 -10.55 -5.72
C GLY A 90 8.96 -11.66 -5.81
N PHE A 91 9.64 -11.94 -4.69
CA PHE A 91 10.43 -13.16 -4.41
C PHE A 91 11.58 -13.55 -5.38
N GLY A 92 12.78 -13.65 -4.80
CA GLY A 92 13.71 -14.70 -5.19
C GLY A 92 13.05 -16.07 -5.00
N ASP A 93 13.29 -16.98 -5.95
CA ASP A 93 12.85 -18.37 -5.96
C ASP A 93 12.88 -19.01 -4.55
N TYR A 94 11.71 -19.23 -3.95
CA TYR A 94 11.56 -20.37 -3.04
C TYR A 94 11.54 -21.64 -3.89
N SER A 95 12.72 -22.06 -4.33
CA SER A 95 12.96 -23.45 -4.69
C SER A 95 13.16 -24.22 -3.39
N ALA A 96 12.05 -24.75 -2.87
CA ALA A 96 12.04 -25.88 -1.94
C ALA A 96 12.39 -27.18 -2.68
#